data_AF-A0A4R6JRR1-F1
#
_entry.id   AF-A0A4R6JRR1-F1
#
_cell.length_a   1.000
_cell.length_b   1.000
_cell.length_c   1.000
_cell.angle_alpha   90.00
_cell.angle_beta   90.00
_cell.angle_gamma   90.00
#
_symmetry.space_group_name_H-M   'P 1'
#
loop_
_entity.id
_entity.type
_entity.pdbx_description
1 polymer ?
#
loop_
_entity_poly.entity_id
_entity_poly.type
_entity_poly.pdbx_seq_one_letter_code
_entity_poly.pdbx_strand_id
1 'polypeptide(L)'
;MRARTMARTRREPTPHTKWCARDHRCGLAEHRGPGVIADHLGARAVIVRVRAGDIEYAEVTARIPLSSVDAIAQRRLGITLHLIRRLLAAVAAVRPETLPARTDRPALDRRPAA
;
A
#
# COMPACT_ATOMS: atom_id res chain seq x y z
N MET A 1 41.14 -31.12 -7.89
CA MET A 1 40.11 -30.06 -7.84
C MET A 1 39.73 -29.82 -6.38
N ARG A 2 39.99 -28.62 -5.82
CA ARG A 2 39.62 -28.29 -4.43
C ARG A 2 38.21 -27.71 -4.42
N ALA A 3 37.29 -28.38 -3.72
CA ALA A 3 35.93 -27.87 -3.51
C ALA A 3 35.99 -26.59 -2.65
N ARG A 4 35.52 -25.47 -3.21
CA ARG A 4 35.32 -24.23 -2.46
C ARG A 4 34.03 -24.38 -1.64
N THR A 5 34.16 -24.54 -0.34
CA THR A 5 33.04 -24.43 0.59
C THR A 5 32.52 -22.98 0.53
N MET A 6 31.35 -22.77 -0.08
CA MET A 6 30.68 -21.48 -0.03
C MET A 6 30.36 -21.17 1.43
N ALA A 7 30.95 -20.10 1.97
CA ALA A 7 30.61 -19.60 3.29
C ALA A 7 29.09 -19.36 3.32
N ARG A 8 28.39 -19.99 4.27
CA ARG A 8 26.98 -19.67 4.51
C ARG A 8 26.91 -18.20 4.88
N THR A 9 26.40 -17.37 3.97
CA THR A 9 26.02 -16.00 4.26
C THR A 9 24.92 -16.05 5.31
N ARG A 10 25.32 -15.88 6.58
CA ARG A 10 24.40 -15.63 7.68
C ARG A 10 23.89 -14.21 7.47
N ARG A 11 22.69 -14.07 6.91
CA ARG A 11 22.03 -12.77 6.80
C ARG A 11 21.63 -12.35 8.21
N GLU A 12 22.10 -11.19 8.66
CA GLU A 12 21.61 -10.61 9.91
C GLU A 12 20.10 -10.35 9.79
N PRO A 13 19.32 -10.64 10.84
CA PRO A 13 17.90 -10.29 10.86
C PRO A 13 17.75 -8.79 10.64
N THR A 14 16.95 -8.40 9.66
CA THR A 14 16.60 -6.99 9.49
C THR A 14 15.80 -6.53 10.72
N PRO A 15 16.03 -5.34 11.28
CA PRO A 15 15.17 -4.81 12.34
C PRO A 15 13.71 -4.82 11.88
N HIS A 16 12.82 -5.48 12.62
CA HIS A 16 11.39 -5.55 12.30
C HIS A 16 10.59 -4.68 13.25
N THR A 17 9.53 -4.03 12.75
CA THR A 17 8.54 -3.41 13.63
C THR A 17 7.81 -4.48 14.44
N LYS A 18 7.28 -4.14 15.63
CA LYS A 18 6.57 -5.10 16.51
C LYS A 18 5.34 -5.73 15.85
N TRP A 19 4.73 -5.03 14.89
CA TRP A 19 3.56 -5.47 14.15
C TRP A 19 3.92 -6.18 12.82
N CYS A 20 5.19 -6.15 12.42
CA CYS A 20 5.67 -6.84 11.23
C CYS A 20 5.43 -8.35 11.42
N ALA A 21 4.63 -8.95 10.54
CA ALA A 21 4.45 -10.40 10.54
C ALA A 21 5.77 -11.05 10.12
N ARG A 22 6.63 -11.43 11.07
CA ARG A 22 8.04 -11.86 10.84
C ARG A 22 8.25 -12.91 9.72
N ASP A 23 7.18 -13.54 9.27
CA ASP A 23 7.14 -14.58 8.24
C ASP A 23 7.01 -14.08 6.78
N HIS A 24 6.85 -12.77 6.52
CA HIS A 24 7.00 -12.27 5.13
C HIS A 24 8.46 -11.88 4.86
N ARG A 25 8.95 -12.20 3.66
CA ARG A 25 10.26 -11.74 3.21
C ARG A 25 10.22 -10.22 3.08
N CYS A 26 10.67 -9.49 4.10
CA CYS A 26 10.97 -8.07 4.03
C CYS A 26 12.14 -7.86 3.05
N GLY A 27 11.84 -7.82 1.76
CA GLY A 27 12.74 -7.33 0.73
C GLY A 27 12.55 -5.83 0.56
N LEU A 28 13.61 -5.11 0.18
CA LEU A 28 13.53 -3.70 -0.24
C LEU A 28 13.14 -2.68 0.85
N ALA A 29 13.46 -2.95 2.13
CA ALA A 29 13.15 -2.06 3.26
C ALA A 29 11.63 -1.81 3.50
N GLU A 30 10.78 -2.72 3.00
CA GLU A 30 9.36 -2.73 3.31
C GLU A 30 9.04 -3.70 4.45
N HIS A 31 8.22 -3.24 5.39
CA HIS A 31 7.61 -4.07 6.45
C HIS A 31 6.10 -4.15 6.26
N ARG A 32 5.53 -5.35 6.36
CA ARG A 32 4.10 -5.59 6.17
C ARG A 32 3.47 -6.23 7.42
N GLY A 33 2.27 -5.77 7.78
CA GLY A 33 1.49 -6.35 8.86
C GLY A 33 0.71 -7.57 8.39
N PRO A 34 0.04 -8.28 9.31
CA PRO A 34 -1.01 -9.22 8.92
C PRO A 34 -2.13 -8.47 8.19
N GLY A 35 -2.73 -9.12 7.18
CA GLY A 35 -3.86 -8.55 6.44
C GLY A 35 -5.15 -8.62 7.25
N VAL A 36 -5.85 -7.50 7.35
CA VAL A 36 -7.23 -7.43 7.87
C VAL A 36 -8.19 -7.54 6.69
N ILE A 37 -9.14 -8.47 6.77
CA ILE A 37 -10.10 -8.73 5.69
C ILE A 37 -11.38 -7.94 5.97
N ALA A 38 -11.90 -7.29 4.93
CA ALA A 38 -13.23 -6.70 4.91
C ALA A 38 -14.00 -7.24 3.69
N ASP A 39 -15.09 -7.97 3.91
CA ASP A 39 -15.90 -8.56 2.85
C ASP A 39 -17.37 -8.15 2.95
N HIS A 40 -18.00 -7.97 1.78
CA HIS A 40 -19.41 -7.63 1.69
C HIS A 40 -19.97 -7.93 0.30
N LEU A 41 -21.08 -8.68 0.22
CA LEU A 41 -21.81 -8.97 -1.03
C LEU A 41 -20.90 -9.37 -2.22
N GLY A 42 -19.92 -10.23 -1.97
CA GLY A 42 -18.96 -10.71 -2.98
C GLY A 42 -17.82 -9.74 -3.29
N ALA A 43 -17.84 -8.52 -2.76
CA ALA A 43 -16.66 -7.66 -2.70
C ALA A 43 -15.74 -8.10 -1.55
N ARG A 44 -14.44 -7.97 -1.75
CA ARG A 44 -13.42 -8.29 -0.74
C ARG A 44 -12.29 -7.28 -0.80
N ALA A 45 -11.94 -6.71 0.35
CA ALA A 45 -10.75 -5.90 0.53
C ALA A 45 -9.82 -6.54 1.57
N VAL A 46 -8.53 -6.33 1.37
CA VAL A 46 -7.48 -6.65 2.34
C VAL A 46 -6.76 -5.35 2.67
N ILE A 47 -6.71 -5.03 3.95
CA ILE A 47 -6.03 -3.86 4.49
C ILE A 47 -4.75 -4.32 5.18
N VAL A 48 -3.62 -3.76 4.79
CA VAL A 48 -2.31 -4.11 5.33
C VAL A 48 -1.63 -2.84 5.81
N ARG A 49 -1.13 -2.84 7.05
CA ARG A 49 -0.20 -1.81 7.50
C ARG A 49 1.14 -2.06 6.85
N VAL A 50 1.65 -1.08 6.11
CA VAL A 50 2.93 -1.16 5.40
C VAL A 50 3.82 -0.04 5.88
N ARG A 51 5.11 -0.30 6.10
CA ARG A 51 6.13 0.73 6.33
C ARG A 51 7.11 0.65 5.18
N ALA A 52 7.30 1.76 4.46
CA ALA A 52 8.31 1.90 3.41
C ALA A 52 9.23 3.07 3.80
N GLY A 53 10.47 2.76 4.17
CA GLY A 53 11.35 3.73 4.84
C GLY A 53 10.77 4.17 6.18
N ASP A 54 10.58 5.48 6.37
CA ASP A 54 10.05 6.06 7.60
C ASP A 54 8.55 6.39 7.56
N ILE A 55 7.89 6.12 6.44
CA ILE A 55 6.47 6.39 6.28
C ILE A 55 5.69 5.10 6.41
N GLU A 56 4.61 5.16 7.20
CA GLU A 56 3.63 4.08 7.29
C GLU A 56 2.37 4.40 6.49
N TYR A 57 1.84 3.38 5.83
CA TYR A 57 0.66 3.42 4.99
C TYR A 57 -0.34 2.35 5.43
N ALA A 58 -1.62 2.64 5.26
CA ALA A 58 -2.63 1.60 5.12
C ALA A 58 -2.76 1.27 3.62
N GLU A 59 -2.20 0.14 3.21
CA GLU A 59 -2.36 -0.38 1.85
C GLU A 59 -3.71 -1.12 1.79
N VAL A 60 -4.56 -0.75 0.82
CA VAL A 60 -5.88 -1.35 0.63
C VAL A 60 -5.94 -1.97 -0.76
N THR A 61 -6.10 -3.29 -0.83
CA THR A 61 -6.34 -4.02 -2.08
C THR A 61 -7.76 -4.55 -2.10
N ALA A 62 -8.59 -4.11 -3.04
CA ALA A 62 -9.99 -4.50 -3.15
C ALA A 62 -10.32 -5.18 -4.48
N ARG A 63 -11.24 -6.15 -4.44
CA ARG A 63 -11.86 -6.80 -5.59
C ARG A 63 -13.37 -6.63 -5.48
N ILE A 64 -13.98 -6.06 -6.52
CA ILE A 64 -15.41 -5.78 -6.58
C ILE A 64 -15.97 -6.41 -7.87
N PRO A 65 -16.97 -7.31 -7.77
CA PRO A 65 -17.60 -7.88 -8.95
C PRO A 65 -18.31 -6.84 -9.82
N LEU A 66 -17.97 -6.82 -11.10
CA LEU A 66 -18.64 -6.00 -12.09
C LEU A 66 -19.79 -6.79 -12.76
N SER A 67 -20.73 -6.04 -13.33
CA SER A 67 -21.79 -6.62 -14.15
C SER A 67 -21.22 -7.15 -15.47
N SER A 68 -21.82 -8.19 -16.04
CA SER A 68 -21.54 -8.61 -17.42
C SER A 68 -22.07 -7.63 -18.47
N VAL A 69 -23.03 -6.78 -18.09
CA VAL A 69 -23.55 -5.68 -18.91
C VAL A 69 -22.64 -4.46 -18.76
N ASP A 70 -21.97 -4.06 -19.85
CA ASP A 70 -20.93 -3.02 -19.84
C ASP A 70 -21.41 -1.67 -19.27
N ALA A 71 -22.58 -1.18 -19.69
CA ALA A 71 -23.12 0.08 -19.16
C ALA A 71 -23.28 0.07 -17.62
N ILE A 72 -23.67 -1.08 -17.05
CA ILE A 72 -23.78 -1.26 -15.59
C ILE A 72 -22.37 -1.38 -14.98
N ALA A 73 -21.42 -2.04 -15.64
CA ALA A 73 -20.04 -2.15 -15.20
C ALA A 73 -19.36 -0.78 -15.11
N GLN A 74 -19.50 0.06 -16.15
CA GLN A 74 -18.97 1.43 -16.17
C GLN A 74 -19.58 2.28 -15.05
N ARG A 75 -20.89 2.19 -14.86
CA ARG A 75 -21.57 2.86 -13.74
C ARG A 75 -21.03 2.41 -12.38
N ARG A 76 -20.84 1.09 -12.18
CA ARG A 76 -20.25 0.53 -10.95
C ARG A 76 -18.82 0.99 -10.74
N LEU A 77 -18.00 1.08 -11.78
CA LEU A 77 -16.64 1.62 -11.71
C LEU A 77 -16.64 3.09 -11.29
N GLY A 78 -17.51 3.91 -11.89
CA GLY A 78 -17.65 5.32 -11.53
C GLY A 78 -18.05 5.52 -10.06
N ILE A 79 -19.03 4.75 -9.58
CA ILE A 79 -19.46 4.75 -8.17
C ILE A 79 -18.30 4.31 -7.27
N THR A 80 -17.59 3.24 -7.62
CA THR A 80 -16.44 2.73 -6.86
C THR A 80 -15.37 3.81 -6.71
N LEU A 81 -15.00 4.47 -7.80
CA LEU A 81 -14.02 5.56 -7.78
C LEU A 81 -14.49 6.73 -6.92
N HIS A 82 -15.75 7.13 -7.03
CA HIS A 82 -16.33 8.20 -6.22
C HIS A 82 -16.26 7.87 -4.72
N LEU A 83 -16.66 6.66 -4.33
CA LEU A 83 -16.64 6.22 -2.94
C LEU A 83 -15.22 6.07 -2.39
N ILE A 84 -14.27 5.57 -3.18
CA ILE A 84 -12.84 5.51 -2.78
C ILE A 84 -12.31 6.92 -2.53
N ARG A 85 -12.61 7.90 -3.40
CA ARG A 85 -12.21 9.31 -3.17
C ARG A 85 -12.78 9.87 -1.87
N ARG A 86 -14.04 9.58 -1.57
CA ARG A 86 -14.68 10.00 -0.32
C ARG A 86 -14.06 9.33 0.91
N LEU A 87 -13.78 8.04 0.83
CA LEU A 87 -13.08 7.30 1.88
C LEU A 87 -11.71 7.91 2.16
N LEU A 88 -10.91 8.15 1.12
CA LEU A 88 -9.59 8.75 1.25
C LEU A 88 -9.66 10.15 1.86
N ALA A 89 -10.62 10.98 1.44
CA ALA A 89 -10.83 12.31 2.03
C ALA A 89 -11.20 12.22 3.52
N ALA A 90 -12.10 11.31 3.89
CA ALA A 90 -12.52 11.12 5.28
C ALA A 90 -11.37 10.63 6.16
N VAL A 91 -10.57 9.66 5.70
CA VAL A 91 -9.41 9.16 6.44
C VAL A 91 -8.32 10.23 6.53
N ALA A 92 -8.06 10.96 5.45
CA ALA A 92 -7.06 12.04 5.44
C ALA A 92 -7.43 13.21 6.37
N ALA A 93 -8.72 13.45 6.61
CA ALA A 93 -9.19 14.45 7.56
C ALA A 93 -8.83 14.08 9.02
N VAL A 94 -8.68 12.78 9.33
CA VAL A 94 -8.24 12.27 10.64
C VAL A 94 -6.70 12.18 10.72
N ARG A 95 -6.00 13.06 9.99
CA ARG A 95 -4.55 12.96 9.76
C ARG A 95 -3.77 12.82 11.08
N PRO A 96 -2.91 11.80 11.25
CA PRO A 96 -1.93 11.83 12.33
C PRO A 96 -0.92 12.95 12.07
N GLU A 97 -0.47 13.64 13.12
CA GLU A 97 0.46 14.79 13.06
C GLU A 97 1.80 14.49 12.36
N THR A 98 2.12 13.22 12.12
CA THR A 98 3.44 12.71 11.77
C THR A 98 3.73 12.57 10.29
N LEU A 99 2.77 12.80 9.39
CA LEU A 99 3.09 12.86 7.96
C LEU A 99 3.78 14.20 7.67
N PRO A 100 5.07 14.23 7.27
CA PRO A 100 5.70 15.48 6.89
C PRO A 100 4.82 16.12 5.82
N ALA A 101 4.44 17.38 6.06
CA ALA A 101 3.71 18.15 5.07
C ALA A 101 4.53 18.04 3.78
N ARG A 102 3.89 17.50 2.74
CA ARG A 102 4.52 17.38 1.43
C ARG A 102 4.72 18.82 0.95
N THR A 103 5.88 19.41 1.26
CA THR A 103 6.30 20.70 0.72
C THR A 103 6.20 20.60 -0.79
N ASP A 104 5.52 21.56 -1.39
CA ASP A 104 5.16 21.62 -2.80
C ASP A 104 6.29 21.06 -3.67
N ARG A 105 6.11 19.83 -4.14
CA ARG A 105 6.94 19.33 -5.23
C ARG A 105 6.40 20.06 -6.46
N PRO A 106 7.19 20.95 -7.11
CA PRO A 106 6.72 21.61 -8.31
C PRO A 106 6.30 20.53 -9.31
N ALA A 107 5.08 20.68 -9.84
CA ALA A 107 4.58 19.83 -10.90
C ALA A 107 5.61 19.82 -12.03
N LEU A 108 5.98 18.64 -12.53
CA LEU A 108 7.08 18.41 -13.49
C LEU A 108 6.84 19.10 -14.84
N ASP A 109 5.71 19.80 -14.98
CA ASP A 109 5.13 20.38 -16.17
C ASP A 109 5.10 21.92 -16.15
N ARG A 110 5.56 22.60 -15.08
CA ARG A 110 5.83 24.05 -15.15
C ARG A 110 7.24 24.31 -15.70
N ARG A 111 7.34 24.45 -17.01
CA ARG A 111 8.44 25.19 -17.63
C ARG A 111 8.41 26.62 -17.07
N PRO A 112 9.48 27.12 -16.42
CA PRO A 112 9.50 28.51 -15.98
C PRO A 112 9.38 29.41 -17.21
N ALA A 113 8.49 30.40 -17.14
CA ALA A 113 8.47 31.50 -18.09
C ALA A 113 9.83 32.21 -18.01
N ALA A 114 10.40 32.48 -19.18
CA ALA A 114 11.70 33.13 -19.36
C ALA A 114 11.75 34.53 -18.73
#